data_AF-A0AAP0CW97-F1
#
_entry.id   AF-A0AAP0CW97-F1
#
_cell.length_a   1.000
_cell.length_b   1.000
_cell.length_c   1.000
_cell.angle_alpha   90.00
_cell.angle_beta   90.00
_cell.angle_gamma   90.00
#
_symmetry.space_group_name_H-M   'P 1'
#
loop_
_entity.id
_entity.type
_entity.pdbx_description
1 polymer ?
#
loop_
_entity_poly.entity_id
_entity_poly.type
_entity_poly.pdbx_seq_one_letter_code
_entity_poly.pdbx_strand_id
1 'polypeptide(L)'
;MIITINGGHPGPLINATTNDVVNVNVFNNLDEPLLFTWNGIQQRLNSWQDGVSGTNCAIQPNTNWTYSFVVKDQIGTHMYFPSINYHKLAGGFGPIRVNNRIVINVPFAKPEAEFDLLIGDWFFTDYKVIRSRLGASTEVPDIILINGKAPYGYSALKPYESVEVTKGKTYRFRVSNVGTTLSFNFRIQNHKMVVVETEGSYTNQITLDSLDVHVGQSYSVLVTADQDDADYYIVATPKLLNTTDDSPLVAKGVLHYTKSGSPVSGSLPTGPDPWDIDFSVNQARSIRWNMTAGAARPNRQGSFNVTNVTLSETIILHGSHANISGSFRYTVNNVSYFTPDTPLKLADYYVNGSGVYQLGEFPTQSVKEDADYGVSVVSAIHKGWHEIIFQNDAQMSMDSWHLDGFGFYVVGFGEGEWTVGSRDTYNLYDPVVRSTVQVYPGGWTAVYVFLDNPGMWNLRSQHLKRWYLGQELYVRVHDDDPNPAKENPPPENLLKCGMFGEPIAPGGAPEPQPGW
;
A
#
# COMPACT_ATOMS: atom_id res chain seq x y z
N MET A 1 -8.69 19.42 8.67
CA MET A 1 -9.52 18.50 9.49
C MET A 1 -8.84 17.14 9.50
N ILE A 2 -9.13 16.31 10.50
CA ILE A 2 -8.63 14.93 10.61
C ILE A 2 -9.81 13.97 10.49
N ILE A 3 -9.66 12.90 9.71
CA ILE A 3 -10.61 11.78 9.69
C ILE A 3 -10.15 10.79 10.75
N THR A 4 -11.01 10.50 11.71
CA THR A 4 -10.77 9.52 12.77
C THR A 4 -11.64 8.29 12.56
N ILE A 5 -11.20 7.16 13.12
CA ILE A 5 -11.95 5.90 13.09
C ILE A 5 -12.25 5.54 14.54
N ASN A 6 -13.54 5.47 14.87
CA ASN A 6 -14.03 5.31 16.25
C ASN A 6 -13.43 6.36 17.23
N GLY A 7 -13.19 7.59 16.75
CA GLY A 7 -12.59 8.67 17.53
C GLY A 7 -11.07 8.57 17.71
N GLY A 8 -10.42 7.51 17.21
CA GLY A 8 -8.98 7.31 17.26
C GLY A 8 -8.23 7.75 16.00
N HIS A 9 -6.98 8.16 16.17
CA HIS A 9 -6.01 8.33 15.10
C HIS A 9 -4.60 7.94 15.60
N PRO A 10 -3.89 7.03 14.89
CA PRO A 10 -4.36 6.19 13.79
C PRO A 10 -5.57 5.32 14.17
N GLY A 11 -6.22 4.73 13.17
CA GLY A 11 -7.35 3.82 13.36
C GLY A 11 -6.97 2.56 14.17
N PRO A 12 -7.98 1.86 14.73
CA PRO A 12 -7.76 0.68 15.57
C PRO A 12 -7.06 -0.47 14.82
N LEU A 13 -6.30 -1.28 15.56
CA LEU A 13 -5.70 -2.50 15.02
C LEU A 13 -6.78 -3.54 14.66
N ILE A 14 -6.77 -4.00 13.41
CA ILE A 14 -7.46 -5.23 13.02
C ILE A 14 -6.50 -6.40 13.27
N ASN A 15 -6.77 -7.17 14.32
CA ASN A 15 -5.95 -8.32 14.70
C ASN A 15 -6.68 -9.62 14.35
N ALA A 16 -6.16 -10.36 13.37
CA ALA A 16 -6.73 -11.61 12.90
C ALA A 16 -5.67 -12.73 12.91
N THR A 17 -6.13 -13.97 12.90
CA THR A 17 -5.30 -15.15 12.62
C THR A 17 -5.59 -15.62 11.20
N THR A 18 -4.57 -16.18 10.54
CA THR A 18 -4.75 -16.71 9.18
C THR A 18 -5.94 -17.65 9.06
N ASN A 19 -6.76 -17.42 8.02
CA ASN A 19 -8.05 -18.06 7.74
C ASN A 19 -9.25 -17.61 8.59
N ASP A 20 -9.10 -16.60 9.45
CA ASP A 20 -10.26 -15.98 10.09
C ASP A 20 -11.13 -15.25 9.06
N VAL A 21 -12.43 -15.17 9.34
CA VAL A 21 -13.38 -14.30 8.64
C VAL A 21 -13.44 -12.97 9.38
N VAL A 22 -13.00 -11.90 8.72
CA VAL A 22 -13.01 -10.54 9.25
C VAL A 22 -14.27 -9.85 8.75
N ASN A 23 -15.08 -9.34 9.66
CA ASN A 23 -16.25 -8.53 9.36
C ASN A 23 -16.02 -7.10 9.86
N VAL A 24 -16.05 -6.12 8.96
CA VAL A 24 -15.89 -4.70 9.31
C VAL A 24 -17.14 -3.93 8.88
N ASN A 25 -17.94 -3.52 9.87
CA ASN A 25 -19.09 -2.67 9.63
C ASN A 25 -18.66 -1.20 9.67
N VAL A 26 -18.72 -0.53 8.53
CA VAL A 26 -18.31 0.85 8.34
C VAL A 26 -19.54 1.74 8.35
N PHE A 27 -19.64 2.62 9.36
CA PHE A 27 -20.63 3.69 9.42
C PHE A 27 -20.00 4.98 8.90
N ASN A 28 -20.47 5.48 7.76
CA ASN A 28 -19.93 6.69 7.17
C ASN A 28 -20.58 7.93 7.81
N ASN A 29 -19.91 8.52 8.80
CA ASN A 29 -20.31 9.77 9.44
C ASN A 29 -19.65 11.01 8.80
N LEU A 30 -19.01 10.86 7.64
CA LEU A 30 -18.46 11.98 6.88
C LEU A 30 -19.54 12.63 6.02
N ASP A 31 -19.25 13.83 5.54
CA ASP A 31 -20.07 14.56 4.57
C ASP A 31 -19.74 14.19 3.11
N GLU A 32 -18.90 13.17 2.89
CA GLU A 32 -18.46 12.70 1.58
C GLU A 32 -18.60 11.17 1.46
N PRO A 33 -18.80 10.63 0.25
CA PRO A 33 -18.77 9.19 0.02
C PRO A 33 -17.45 8.55 0.48
N LEU A 34 -17.52 7.32 0.98
CA LEU A 34 -16.39 6.63 1.59
C LEU A 34 -16.26 5.20 1.07
N LEU A 35 -15.02 4.76 0.88
CA LEU A 35 -14.63 3.37 0.65
C LEU A 35 -13.35 3.10 1.44
N PHE A 36 -13.15 1.86 1.88
CA PHE A 36 -11.93 1.41 2.53
C PHE A 36 -11.32 0.28 1.72
N THR A 37 -10.01 0.38 1.46
CA THR A 37 -9.22 -0.74 0.93
C THR A 37 -8.36 -1.37 2.02
N TRP A 38 -8.03 -2.64 1.83
CA TRP A 38 -7.33 -3.52 2.76
C TRP A 38 -5.94 -3.85 2.21
N ASN A 39 -5.10 -2.83 2.11
CA ASN A 39 -3.80 -2.88 1.43
C ASN A 39 -2.95 -4.10 1.85
N GLY A 40 -2.78 -5.05 0.92
CA GLY A 40 -2.00 -6.28 1.10
C GLY A 40 -2.84 -7.52 1.45
N ILE A 41 -4.12 -7.36 1.78
CA ILE A 41 -5.06 -8.48 1.92
C ILE A 41 -5.48 -8.95 0.53
N GLN A 42 -5.30 -10.25 0.26
CA GLN A 42 -5.49 -10.84 -1.07
C GLN A 42 -6.95 -11.09 -1.42
N GLN A 43 -7.89 -10.85 -0.50
CA GLN A 43 -9.33 -10.95 -0.77
C GLN A 43 -9.71 -12.22 -1.55
N ARG A 44 -9.20 -13.38 -1.11
CA ARG A 44 -9.29 -14.64 -1.88
C ARG A 44 -10.74 -14.95 -2.27
N LEU A 45 -10.96 -15.12 -3.58
CA LEU A 45 -12.25 -15.37 -4.23
C LEU A 45 -13.25 -14.20 -4.15
N ASN A 46 -12.87 -13.01 -3.71
CA ASN A 46 -13.83 -12.01 -3.28
C ASN A 46 -13.43 -10.55 -3.57
N SER A 47 -13.30 -10.21 -4.86
CA SER A 47 -13.05 -8.81 -5.26
C SER A 47 -14.19 -7.85 -4.90
N TRP A 48 -15.37 -8.35 -4.49
CA TRP A 48 -16.47 -7.54 -3.96
C TRP A 48 -16.15 -6.84 -2.64
N GLN A 49 -15.05 -7.22 -1.97
CA GLN A 49 -14.65 -6.70 -0.65
C GLN A 49 -13.41 -5.82 -0.74
N ASP A 50 -12.92 -5.56 -1.95
CA ASP A 50 -11.65 -4.86 -2.20
C ASP A 50 -11.72 -3.39 -1.80
N GLY A 51 -12.87 -2.75 -2.07
CA GLY A 51 -13.18 -1.41 -1.57
C GLY A 51 -12.46 -0.28 -2.27
N VAL A 52 -12.37 -0.35 -3.60
CA VAL A 52 -11.89 0.73 -4.48
C VAL A 52 -12.97 1.12 -5.49
N SER A 53 -12.80 2.26 -6.18
CA SER A 53 -13.85 2.84 -7.05
C SER A 53 -14.26 1.92 -8.21
N GLY A 54 -13.35 1.11 -8.74
CA GLY A 54 -13.65 0.14 -9.79
C GLY A 54 -14.31 -1.15 -9.31
N THR A 55 -14.28 -1.46 -8.00
CA THR A 55 -14.87 -2.70 -7.47
C THR A 55 -16.17 -2.46 -6.71
N ASN A 56 -16.33 -1.32 -6.05
CA ASN A 56 -17.41 -1.05 -5.10
C ASN A 56 -18.08 0.30 -5.34
N CYS A 57 -19.40 0.33 -5.14
CA CYS A 57 -20.12 1.58 -4.97
C CYS A 57 -19.78 2.19 -3.60
N ALA A 58 -19.58 3.51 -3.55
CA ALA A 58 -19.20 4.20 -2.33
C ALA A 58 -20.31 4.20 -1.27
N ILE A 59 -19.91 4.05 -0.01
CA ILE A 59 -20.78 4.17 1.16
C ILE A 59 -21.15 5.65 1.30
N GLN A 60 -22.42 5.97 1.12
CA GLN A 60 -22.89 7.36 1.13
C GLN A 60 -22.88 7.94 2.56
N PRO A 61 -22.81 9.28 2.70
CA PRO A 61 -22.95 9.96 3.99
C PRO A 61 -24.15 9.45 4.80
N ASN A 62 -23.95 9.22 6.09
CA ASN A 62 -24.93 8.72 7.05
C ASN A 62 -25.49 7.32 6.74
N THR A 63 -24.83 6.56 5.87
CA THR A 63 -25.15 5.15 5.59
C THR A 63 -24.05 4.23 6.11
N ASN A 64 -24.25 2.93 5.99
CA ASN A 64 -23.28 1.94 6.40
C ASN A 64 -23.17 0.81 5.37
N TRP A 65 -22.04 0.12 5.41
CA TRP A 65 -21.84 -1.13 4.69
C TRP A 65 -20.87 -2.02 5.46
N THR A 66 -21.09 -3.33 5.37
CA THR A 66 -20.24 -4.32 6.03
C THR A 66 -19.39 -5.03 5.00
N TYR A 67 -18.08 -4.90 5.16
CA TYR A 67 -17.09 -5.73 4.48
C TYR A 67 -16.97 -7.07 5.20
N SER A 68 -16.92 -8.18 4.45
CA SER A 68 -16.76 -9.53 5.00
C SER A 68 -15.81 -10.34 4.14
N PHE A 69 -14.61 -10.60 4.65
CA PHE A 69 -13.56 -11.28 3.89
C PHE A 69 -12.73 -12.24 4.74
N VAL A 70 -12.08 -13.18 4.07
CA VAL A 70 -11.23 -14.19 4.73
C VAL A 70 -9.76 -13.82 4.52
N VAL A 71 -8.98 -13.77 5.59
CA VAL A 71 -7.52 -13.63 5.53
C VAL A 71 -6.86 -14.98 5.26
N LYS A 72 -7.27 -15.62 4.15
CA LYS A 72 -6.95 -17.00 3.81
C LYS A 72 -5.49 -17.15 3.43
N ASP A 73 -4.80 -18.04 4.13
CA ASP A 73 -3.40 -18.40 3.87
C ASP A 73 -2.41 -17.22 3.83
N GLN A 74 -2.78 -16.11 4.46
CA GLN A 74 -1.94 -14.93 4.63
C GLN A 74 -1.48 -14.79 6.06
N ILE A 75 -0.33 -14.16 6.25
CA ILE A 75 0.16 -13.66 7.53
C ILE A 75 0.76 -12.27 7.31
N GLY A 76 1.31 -11.65 8.35
CA GLY A 76 2.20 -10.50 8.21
C GLY A 76 1.62 -9.21 8.76
N THR A 77 2.20 -8.12 8.26
CA THR A 77 1.87 -6.74 8.61
C THR A 77 1.25 -6.06 7.39
N HIS A 78 0.01 -5.60 7.53
CA HIS A 78 -0.76 -4.95 6.49
C HIS A 78 -1.42 -3.68 7.06
N MET A 79 -2.17 -2.95 6.23
CA MET A 79 -2.87 -1.74 6.67
C MET A 79 -4.17 -1.56 5.91
N TYR A 80 -5.06 -0.72 6.44
CA TYR A 80 -6.27 -0.29 5.76
C TYR A 80 -6.34 1.23 5.73
N PHE A 81 -7.00 1.77 4.70
CA PHE A 81 -7.21 3.22 4.57
C PHE A 81 -8.34 3.54 3.56
N PRO A 82 -8.90 4.75 3.61
CA PRO A 82 -9.87 5.22 2.64
C PRO A 82 -9.28 5.34 1.23
N SER A 83 -9.93 4.73 0.25
CA SER A 83 -9.43 4.62 -1.13
C SER A 83 -9.90 5.75 -2.06
N ILE A 84 -10.87 6.56 -1.65
CA ILE A 84 -11.46 7.61 -2.49
C ILE A 84 -11.38 9.00 -1.83
N ASN A 85 -11.68 10.04 -2.63
CA ASN A 85 -11.84 11.42 -2.15
C ASN A 85 -10.63 12.02 -1.44
N TYR A 86 -9.45 11.44 -1.63
CA TYR A 86 -8.19 11.86 -1.00
C TYR A 86 -8.20 11.73 0.54
N HIS A 87 -9.12 10.93 1.09
CA HIS A 87 -9.36 10.78 2.53
C HIS A 87 -8.16 10.18 3.30
N LYS A 88 -7.33 9.35 2.66
CA LYS A 88 -6.09 8.82 3.27
C LYS A 88 -5.17 9.93 3.81
N LEU A 89 -5.07 11.06 3.09
CA LEU A 89 -4.28 12.23 3.51
C LEU A 89 -4.73 12.79 4.88
N ALA A 90 -6.01 12.66 5.19
CA ALA A 90 -6.59 13.18 6.41
C ALA A 90 -6.46 12.22 7.61
N GLY A 91 -5.69 11.14 7.50
CA GLY A 91 -5.36 10.27 8.64
C GLY A 91 -6.28 9.09 8.89
N GLY A 92 -7.16 8.76 7.94
CA GLY A 92 -8.12 7.65 8.06
C GLY A 92 -7.50 6.24 7.97
N PHE A 93 -6.24 6.02 8.33
CA PHE A 93 -5.57 4.73 8.16
C PHE A 93 -5.38 3.98 9.49
N GLY A 94 -5.21 2.66 9.44
CA GLY A 94 -4.87 1.85 10.61
C GLY A 94 -4.18 0.53 10.25
N PRO A 95 -3.62 -0.18 11.25
CA PRO A 95 -2.85 -1.40 11.02
C PRO A 95 -3.74 -2.65 10.93
N ILE A 96 -3.28 -3.64 10.18
CA ILE A 96 -3.80 -5.00 10.18
C ILE A 96 -2.67 -5.95 10.54
N ARG A 97 -2.88 -6.81 11.53
CA ARG A 97 -2.00 -7.95 11.84
C ARG A 97 -2.70 -9.24 11.46
N VAL A 98 -2.03 -10.05 10.65
CA VAL A 98 -2.48 -11.42 10.36
C VAL A 98 -1.46 -12.39 10.95
N ASN A 99 -1.85 -13.10 12.00
CA ASN A 99 -0.97 -13.97 12.77
C ASN A 99 -0.94 -15.39 12.21
N ASN A 100 0.15 -16.12 12.49
CA ASN A 100 0.16 -17.57 12.30
C ASN A 100 -0.87 -18.23 13.21
N ARG A 101 -1.32 -19.42 12.81
CA ARG A 101 -1.96 -20.34 13.74
C ARG A 101 -0.98 -20.72 14.84
N ILE A 102 -1.49 -20.90 16.06
CA ILE A 102 -0.66 -21.26 17.23
C ILE A 102 0.17 -22.54 17.04
N VAL A 103 -0.26 -23.44 16.15
CA VAL A 103 0.44 -24.69 15.81
C VAL A 103 1.58 -24.52 14.80
N ILE A 104 1.72 -23.34 14.20
CA ILE A 104 2.78 -23.02 13.24
C ILE A 104 3.73 -22.02 13.88
N ASN A 105 4.98 -22.45 14.09
CA ASN A 105 6.01 -21.60 14.66
C ASN A 105 6.46 -20.54 13.66
N VAL A 106 6.71 -19.33 14.16
CA VAL A 106 7.45 -18.29 13.42
C VAL A 106 8.91 -18.73 13.19
N PRO A 107 9.58 -18.32 12.11
CA PRO A 107 10.95 -18.71 11.79
C PRO A 107 12.02 -17.93 12.58
N PHE A 108 11.66 -17.40 13.75
CA PHE A 108 12.52 -16.63 14.65
C PHE A 108 12.07 -16.83 16.10
N ALA A 109 12.93 -16.49 17.06
CA ALA A 109 12.56 -16.59 18.47
C ALA A 109 11.37 -15.68 18.81
N LYS A 110 10.46 -16.14 19.68
CA LYS A 110 9.30 -15.36 20.10
C LYS A 110 9.77 -14.03 20.73
N PRO A 111 9.35 -12.87 20.20
CA PRO A 111 9.67 -11.58 20.81
C PRO A 111 8.93 -11.39 22.13
N GLU A 112 9.44 -10.51 22.99
CA GLU A 112 8.81 -10.11 24.25
C GLU A 112 7.50 -9.36 24.00
N ALA A 113 7.51 -8.40 23.06
CA ALA A 113 6.32 -7.70 22.60
C ALA A 113 6.43 -7.26 21.13
N GLU A 114 5.31 -6.80 20.57
CA GLU A 114 5.23 -6.30 19.19
C GLU A 114 4.62 -4.88 19.16
N PHE A 115 5.27 -3.98 18.42
CA PHE A 115 4.84 -2.59 18.24
C PHE A 115 4.52 -2.31 16.77
N ASP A 116 3.38 -1.67 16.50
CA ASP A 116 3.09 -1.13 15.16
C ASP A 116 3.60 0.32 15.11
N LEU A 117 4.41 0.64 14.11
CA LEU A 117 4.89 1.98 13.81
C LEU A 117 4.34 2.38 12.44
N LEU A 118 3.22 3.10 12.46
CA LEU A 118 2.63 3.72 11.28
C LEU A 118 3.29 5.07 11.07
N ILE A 119 4.19 5.15 10.08
CA ILE A 119 4.96 6.34 9.78
C ILE A 119 4.41 6.96 8.49
N GLY A 120 4.07 8.24 8.52
CA GLY A 120 3.47 8.90 7.38
C GLY A 120 3.70 10.40 7.36
N ASP A 121 3.78 10.96 6.16
CA ASP A 121 3.79 12.38 5.91
C ASP A 121 2.41 13.02 6.16
N TRP A 122 2.41 14.27 6.63
CA TRP A 122 1.21 14.99 7.03
C TRP A 122 1.24 16.44 6.55
N PHE A 123 0.06 16.97 6.22
CA PHE A 123 -0.15 18.35 5.80
C PHE A 123 -0.99 19.10 6.82
N PHE A 124 -0.60 20.33 7.16
CA PHE A 124 -1.40 21.21 8.01
C PHE A 124 -2.60 21.78 7.28
N THR A 125 -2.50 21.91 5.95
CA THR A 125 -3.59 22.35 5.09
C THR A 125 -4.67 21.27 5.00
N ASP A 126 -5.94 21.69 5.03
CA ASP A 126 -7.06 20.77 4.92
C ASP A 126 -7.04 19.94 3.63
N TYR A 127 -7.35 18.64 3.73
CA TYR A 127 -7.29 17.74 2.57
C TYR A 127 -8.23 18.15 1.44
N LYS A 128 -9.38 18.77 1.73
CA LYS A 128 -10.31 19.24 0.69
C LYS A 128 -9.71 20.41 -0.11
N VAL A 129 -8.93 21.26 0.57
CA VAL A 129 -8.19 22.37 -0.06
C VAL A 129 -7.02 21.86 -0.89
N ILE A 130 -6.27 20.87 -0.39
CA ILE A 130 -5.20 20.24 -1.17
C ILE A 130 -5.80 19.55 -2.41
N ARG A 131 -6.87 18.79 -2.22
CA ARG A 131 -7.58 18.08 -3.29
C ARG A 131 -8.05 19.00 -4.42
N SER A 132 -8.53 20.21 -4.10
CA SER A 132 -9.01 21.16 -5.10
C SER A 132 -7.91 21.80 -5.96
N ARG A 133 -6.63 21.67 -5.57
CA ARG A 133 -5.49 22.29 -6.28
C ARG A 133 -4.41 21.30 -6.78
N LEU A 134 -4.66 19.99 -6.76
CA LEU A 134 -3.67 18.95 -7.09
C LEU A 134 -3.00 19.12 -8.48
N GLY A 135 -3.65 19.78 -9.43
CA GLY A 135 -3.10 20.07 -10.76
C GLY A 135 -2.25 21.34 -10.88
N ALA A 136 -2.16 22.18 -9.84
CA ALA A 136 -1.58 23.52 -9.91
C ALA A 136 -0.24 23.70 -9.16
N SER A 137 0.06 22.86 -8.16
CA SER A 137 1.30 22.96 -7.37
C SER A 137 1.86 21.60 -6.95
N THR A 138 3.17 21.60 -6.68
CA THR A 138 3.85 20.52 -5.97
C THR A 138 3.75 20.80 -4.49
N GLU A 139 2.91 20.06 -3.79
CA GLU A 139 2.74 20.18 -2.34
C GLU A 139 3.74 19.25 -1.65
N VAL A 140 4.70 19.81 -0.92
CA VAL A 140 5.59 19.05 -0.04
C VAL A 140 4.90 18.93 1.32
N PRO A 141 4.89 17.75 1.96
CA PRO A 141 4.34 17.60 3.31
C PRO A 141 5.02 18.52 4.32
N ASP A 142 4.31 18.86 5.39
CA ASP A 142 4.80 19.78 6.43
C ASP A 142 5.58 19.05 7.54
N ILE A 143 5.23 17.79 7.84
CA ILE A 143 5.76 17.02 8.97
C ILE A 143 5.66 15.52 8.71
N ILE A 144 6.57 14.72 9.27
CA ILE A 144 6.43 13.26 9.33
C ILE A 144 6.04 12.85 10.75
N LEU A 145 5.00 12.02 10.86
CA LEU A 145 4.45 11.54 12.12
C LEU A 145 4.78 10.06 12.32
N ILE A 146 4.99 9.65 13.57
CA ILE A 146 5.02 8.23 13.98
C ILE A 146 3.77 7.98 14.83
N ASN A 147 2.91 7.06 14.40
CA ASN A 147 1.63 6.77 15.07
C ASN A 147 0.78 8.03 15.32
N GLY A 148 0.74 8.94 14.35
CA GLY A 148 -0.01 10.21 14.44
C GLY A 148 0.58 11.25 15.41
N LYS A 149 1.75 10.97 16.01
CA LYS A 149 2.43 11.85 16.98
C LYS A 149 3.57 12.62 16.32
N ALA A 150 3.81 13.83 16.83
CA ALA A 150 4.83 14.72 16.29
C ALA A 150 6.25 14.21 16.65
N PRO A 151 7.29 14.65 15.92
CA PRO A 151 8.66 14.34 16.27
C PRO A 151 9.00 14.80 17.70
N TYR A 152 9.75 13.97 18.43
CA TYR A 152 10.34 14.35 19.71
C TYR A 152 11.09 15.68 19.60
N GLY A 153 10.82 16.60 20.52
CA GLY A 153 11.43 17.94 20.54
C GLY A 153 10.77 18.96 19.61
N TYR A 154 9.74 18.59 18.82
CA TYR A 154 9.03 19.54 17.94
C TYR A 154 8.32 20.66 18.73
N SER A 155 7.63 20.29 19.82
CA SER A 155 6.99 21.25 20.72
C SER A 155 6.75 20.59 22.08
N ALA A 156 6.93 21.33 23.17
CA ALA A 156 6.74 20.82 24.53
C ALA A 156 5.30 20.32 24.81
N LEU A 157 4.30 20.77 24.04
CA LEU A 157 2.90 20.43 24.24
C LEU A 157 2.42 19.29 23.34
N LYS A 158 3.25 18.84 22.38
CA LYS A 158 2.84 17.80 21.42
C LYS A 158 3.37 16.43 21.86
N PRO A 159 2.51 15.40 21.91
CA PRO A 159 2.97 14.05 22.20
C PRO A 159 3.89 13.56 21.09
N TYR A 160 4.83 12.71 21.47
CA TYR A 160 5.73 11.98 20.59
C TYR A 160 5.60 10.48 20.83
N GLU A 161 6.07 9.68 19.88
CA GLU A 161 6.06 8.22 20.05
C GLU A 161 7.16 7.78 21.02
N SER A 162 6.77 6.99 22.03
CA SER A 162 7.69 6.37 22.97
C SER A 162 7.33 4.89 23.11
N VAL A 163 8.35 4.03 22.99
CA VAL A 163 8.23 2.57 23.09
C VAL A 163 9.09 2.09 24.24
N GLU A 164 8.47 1.43 25.22
CA GLU A 164 9.17 0.93 26.39
C GLU A 164 9.77 -0.47 26.14
N VAL A 165 11.03 -0.65 26.54
CA VAL A 165 11.78 -1.90 26.40
C VAL A 165 12.59 -2.24 27.65
N THR A 166 12.81 -3.53 27.88
CA THR A 166 13.62 -4.07 28.97
C THR A 166 14.95 -4.58 28.41
N LYS A 167 16.06 -4.16 29.02
CA LYS A 167 17.41 -4.60 28.64
C LYS A 167 17.52 -6.13 28.53
N GLY A 168 18.16 -6.60 27.46
CA GLY A 168 18.36 -8.01 27.13
C GLY A 168 17.17 -8.69 26.44
N LYS A 169 16.03 -8.02 26.27
CA LYS A 169 14.85 -8.56 25.58
C LYS A 169 14.85 -8.19 24.10
N THR A 170 14.12 -8.96 23.30
CA THR A 170 13.97 -8.71 21.85
C THR A 170 12.52 -8.41 21.51
N TYR A 171 12.29 -7.39 20.70
CA TYR A 171 10.99 -6.87 20.33
C TYR A 171 10.81 -6.90 18.83
N ARG A 172 9.56 -7.04 18.36
CA ARG A 172 9.22 -6.95 16.93
C ARG A 172 8.60 -5.58 16.64
N PHE A 173 9.24 -4.82 15.77
CA PHE A 173 8.71 -3.57 15.25
C PHE A 173 8.12 -3.82 13.87
N ARG A 174 6.83 -3.50 13.72
CA ARG A 174 6.06 -3.60 12.47
C ARG A 174 5.97 -2.20 11.88
N VAL A 175 6.86 -1.90 10.94
CA VAL A 175 7.05 -0.56 10.37
C VAL A 175 6.29 -0.49 9.05
N SER A 176 5.32 0.42 8.96
CA SER A 176 4.49 0.61 7.76
C SER A 176 4.55 2.06 7.31
N ASN A 177 4.77 2.28 6.02
CA ASN A 177 4.65 3.60 5.44
C ASN A 177 3.21 3.88 5.01
N VAL A 178 2.48 4.57 5.88
CA VAL A 178 1.09 5.03 5.69
C VAL A 178 1.01 6.40 5.02
N GLY A 179 2.16 6.97 4.64
CA GLY A 179 2.26 8.26 3.99
C GLY A 179 1.56 8.32 2.63
N THR A 180 1.58 9.51 2.06
CA THR A 180 0.97 9.80 0.76
C THR A 180 2.00 10.13 -0.31
N THR A 181 3.21 10.51 0.11
CA THR A 181 4.22 11.10 -0.78
C THR A 181 5.63 10.62 -0.48
N LEU A 182 6.05 10.56 0.79
CA LEU A 182 7.46 10.38 1.13
C LEU A 182 7.79 8.93 1.50
N SER A 183 8.80 8.37 0.83
CA SER A 183 9.52 7.21 1.35
C SER A 183 10.52 7.65 2.41
N PHE A 184 10.90 6.77 3.33
CA PHE A 184 11.83 7.11 4.40
C PHE A 184 12.85 6.01 4.67
N ASN A 185 13.99 6.40 5.25
CA ASN A 185 14.97 5.51 5.86
C ASN A 185 14.73 5.48 7.38
N PHE A 186 14.39 4.31 7.91
CA PHE A 186 14.13 4.02 9.32
C PHE A 186 15.36 3.45 10.01
N ARG A 187 15.61 3.85 11.26
CA ARG A 187 16.71 3.34 12.09
C ARG A 187 16.49 3.67 13.56
N ILE A 188 17.20 2.95 14.43
CA ILE A 188 17.17 3.16 15.89
C ILE A 188 18.61 3.39 16.36
N GLN A 189 18.83 4.45 17.12
CA GLN A 189 20.15 4.85 17.60
C GLN A 189 20.81 3.70 18.36
N ASN A 190 22.03 3.33 17.93
CA ASN A 190 22.85 2.25 18.50
C ASN A 190 22.23 0.84 18.47
N HIS A 191 21.15 0.61 17.72
CA HIS A 191 20.51 -0.69 17.63
C HIS A 191 20.50 -1.20 16.19
N LYS A 192 20.92 -2.45 16.02
CA LYS A 192 20.76 -3.17 14.76
C LYS A 192 19.36 -3.75 14.65
N MET A 193 18.91 -3.94 13.42
CA MET A 193 17.59 -4.46 13.09
C MET A 193 17.73 -5.74 12.27
N VAL A 194 17.10 -6.83 12.70
CA VAL A 194 17.04 -8.06 11.89
C VAL A 194 15.73 -8.07 11.12
N VAL A 195 15.78 -7.97 9.79
CA VAL A 195 14.57 -8.04 8.95
C VAL A 195 14.06 -9.47 8.93
N VAL A 196 12.80 -9.66 9.33
CA VAL A 196 12.19 -10.99 9.43
C VAL A 196 10.94 -11.17 8.58
N GLU A 197 10.25 -10.10 8.20
CA GLU A 197 9.05 -10.18 7.37
C GLU A 197 8.82 -8.92 6.53
N THR A 198 8.22 -9.07 5.36
CA THR A 198 7.67 -7.95 4.56
C THR A 198 6.36 -8.38 3.90
N GLU A 199 5.30 -7.61 4.11
CA GLU A 199 3.97 -7.78 3.48
C GLU A 199 3.45 -9.25 3.43
N GLY A 200 3.68 -10.01 4.49
CA GLY A 200 3.25 -11.41 4.62
C GLY A 200 4.28 -12.47 4.23
N SER A 201 5.48 -12.07 3.84
CA SER A 201 6.58 -12.95 3.45
C SER A 201 7.67 -12.98 4.51
N TYR A 202 8.02 -14.16 5.03
CA TYR A 202 9.20 -14.28 5.89
C TYR A 202 10.46 -14.14 5.07
N THR A 203 11.38 -13.31 5.51
CA THR A 203 12.62 -13.04 4.77
C THR A 203 13.76 -13.91 5.29
N ASN A 204 14.75 -14.16 4.44
CA ASN A 204 16.06 -14.56 4.93
C ASN A 204 16.55 -13.48 5.88
N GLN A 205 16.91 -13.86 7.10
CA GLN A 205 17.21 -12.90 8.16
C GLN A 205 18.52 -12.20 7.85
N ILE A 206 18.43 -10.90 7.61
CA ILE A 206 19.58 -10.01 7.41
C ILE A 206 19.57 -8.94 8.48
N THR A 207 20.76 -8.61 8.97
CA THR A 207 20.94 -7.56 9.97
C THR A 207 21.30 -6.25 9.27
N LEU A 208 20.54 -5.20 9.54
CA LEU A 208 20.69 -3.88 8.94
C LEU A 208 20.85 -2.82 10.03
N ASP A 209 21.62 -1.77 9.73
CA ASP A 209 21.70 -0.57 10.57
C ASP A 209 20.56 0.43 10.25
N SER A 210 20.03 0.38 9.03
CA SER A 210 18.87 1.19 8.60
C SER A 210 18.06 0.49 7.51
N LEU A 211 16.81 0.91 7.30
CA LEU A 211 15.85 0.28 6.39
C LEU A 211 15.07 1.34 5.61
N ASP A 212 15.14 1.32 4.28
CA ASP A 212 14.29 2.10 3.40
C ASP A 212 12.89 1.46 3.33
N VAL A 213 11.85 2.26 3.57
CA VAL A 213 10.44 1.85 3.52
C VAL A 213 9.67 2.79 2.61
N HIS A 214 9.14 2.23 1.52
CA HIS A 214 8.45 3.00 0.48
C HIS A 214 6.95 3.09 0.72
N VAL A 215 6.30 4.08 0.11
CA VAL A 215 4.87 4.36 0.33
C VAL A 215 4.05 3.11 0.03
N GLY A 216 3.23 2.68 0.99
CA GLY A 216 2.42 1.46 0.83
C GLY A 216 3.08 0.17 1.35
N GLN A 217 4.37 0.19 1.68
CA GLN A 217 5.09 -0.99 2.16
C GLN A 217 5.00 -1.18 3.68
N SER A 218 5.18 -2.44 4.10
CA SER A 218 5.32 -2.83 5.50
C SER A 218 6.44 -3.85 5.70
N TYR A 219 7.17 -3.70 6.79
CA TYR A 219 8.23 -4.63 7.23
C TYR A 219 8.08 -4.96 8.70
N SER A 220 8.58 -6.14 9.09
CA SER A 220 8.88 -6.44 10.48
C SER A 220 10.37 -6.58 10.69
N VAL A 221 10.87 -5.92 11.74
CA VAL A 221 12.25 -6.08 12.22
C VAL A 221 12.27 -6.53 13.68
N LEU A 222 13.24 -7.37 14.02
CA LEU A 222 13.57 -7.68 15.40
C LEU A 222 14.67 -6.75 15.90
N VAL A 223 14.48 -6.22 17.10
CA VAL A 223 15.42 -5.32 17.77
C VAL A 223 15.65 -5.85 19.18
N THR A 224 16.90 -6.14 19.51
CA THR A 224 17.30 -6.53 20.87
C THR A 224 17.72 -5.29 21.64
N ALA A 225 17.16 -5.09 22.84
CA ALA A 225 17.52 -4.00 23.74
C ALA A 225 18.85 -4.32 24.44
N ASP A 226 19.96 -4.29 23.69
CA ASP A 226 21.29 -4.74 24.11
C ASP A 226 22.20 -3.62 24.61
N GLN A 227 21.71 -2.37 24.63
CA GLN A 227 22.48 -1.21 25.03
C GLN A 227 22.42 -0.93 26.54
N ASP A 228 23.07 0.15 26.99
CA ASP A 228 22.98 0.63 28.36
C ASP A 228 21.55 1.06 28.72
N ASP A 229 21.21 1.06 30.02
CA ASP A 229 19.89 1.48 30.49
C ASP A 229 19.72 3.00 30.32
N ALA A 230 19.44 3.41 29.08
CA ALA A 230 19.27 4.78 28.62
C ALA A 230 18.20 4.85 27.52
N ASP A 231 17.74 6.06 27.20
CA ASP A 231 16.79 6.28 26.10
C ASP A 231 17.54 6.48 24.78
N TYR A 232 16.98 5.94 23.69
CA TYR A 232 17.56 6.00 22.35
C TYR A 232 16.58 6.56 21.32
N TYR A 233 17.07 7.28 20.31
CA TYR A 233 16.21 7.80 19.25
C TYR A 233 15.70 6.69 18.32
N ILE A 234 14.41 6.72 18.01
CA ILE A 234 13.81 6.07 16.83
C ILE A 234 13.69 7.16 15.75
N VAL A 235 14.24 6.93 14.56
CA VAL A 235 14.33 7.97 13.51
C VAL A 235 13.81 7.45 12.18
N ALA A 236 13.03 8.30 11.48
CA ALA A 236 12.73 8.13 10.06
C ALA A 236 13.03 9.43 9.30
N THR A 237 13.92 9.38 8.32
CA THR A 237 14.28 10.53 7.45
C THR A 237 13.80 10.31 6.03
N PRO A 238 13.31 11.34 5.33
CA PRO A 238 12.78 11.18 3.98
C PRO A 238 13.90 10.80 2.99
N LYS A 239 13.57 9.98 1.99
CA LYS A 239 14.41 9.73 0.81
C LYS A 239 14.06 10.75 -0.27
N LEU A 240 15.03 11.06 -1.14
CA LEU A 240 14.89 12.04 -2.23
C LEU A 240 14.50 13.44 -1.74
N LEU A 241 14.94 13.80 -0.54
CA LEU A 241 14.73 15.12 0.04
C LEU A 241 15.84 15.43 1.04
N ASN A 242 16.48 16.59 0.88
CA ASN A 242 17.48 17.07 1.84
C ASN A 242 16.79 17.69 3.06
N THR A 243 17.18 17.26 4.25
CA THR A 243 16.67 17.76 5.52
C THR A 243 17.80 17.93 6.53
N THR A 244 17.65 18.89 7.44
CA THR A 244 18.45 18.97 8.67
C THR A 244 17.78 18.15 9.79
N ASP A 245 18.54 17.77 10.83
CA ASP A 245 18.05 16.97 11.96
C ASP A 245 16.91 17.66 12.77
N ASP A 246 16.83 18.99 12.68
CA ASP A 246 15.79 19.81 13.32
C ASP A 246 14.51 19.96 12.47
N SER A 247 14.55 19.49 11.21
CA SER A 247 13.39 19.56 10.32
C SER A 247 12.21 18.76 10.88
N PRO A 248 10.96 19.27 10.80
CA PRO A 248 9.76 18.50 11.12
C PRO A 248 9.55 17.28 10.20
N LEU A 249 10.26 17.24 9.08
CA LEU A 249 10.27 16.09 8.18
C LEU A 249 11.22 14.97 8.65
N VAL A 250 11.99 15.18 9.72
CA VAL A 250 12.72 14.10 10.40
C VAL A 250 11.87 13.60 11.56
N ALA A 251 11.25 12.43 11.38
CA ALA A 251 10.42 11.83 12.41
C ALA A 251 11.31 11.30 13.54
N LYS A 252 10.96 11.64 14.79
CA LYS A 252 11.71 11.28 16.00
C LYS A 252 10.78 10.67 17.05
N GLY A 253 11.05 9.44 17.44
CA GLY A 253 10.47 8.77 18.59
C GLY A 253 11.53 8.40 19.62
N VAL A 254 11.11 7.80 20.73
CA VAL A 254 11.98 7.38 21.83
C VAL A 254 11.83 5.89 22.06
N LEU A 255 12.95 5.17 22.09
CA LEU A 255 13.05 3.82 22.64
C LEU A 255 13.46 3.96 24.10
N HIS A 256 12.48 3.86 25.01
CA HIS A 256 12.66 4.07 26.44
C HIS A 256 13.05 2.76 27.13
N TYR A 257 14.23 2.71 27.74
CA TYR A 257 14.61 1.57 28.57
C TYR A 257 13.96 1.69 29.95
N THR A 258 13.34 0.62 30.46
CA THR A 258 12.61 0.63 31.76
C THR A 258 13.40 1.13 32.98
N LYS A 259 14.74 1.12 32.91
CA LYS A 259 15.64 1.58 33.98
C LYS A 259 16.39 2.87 33.62
N SER A 260 16.02 3.49 32.50
CA SER A 260 16.57 4.77 32.07
C SER A 260 16.20 5.87 33.07
N GLY A 261 17.22 6.59 33.55
CA GLY A 261 17.06 7.70 34.49
C GLY A 261 17.17 9.08 33.85
N SER A 262 17.31 9.17 32.53
CA SER A 262 17.53 10.42 31.82
C SER A 262 16.88 10.41 30.43
N PRO A 263 16.38 11.57 29.95
CA PRO A 263 15.85 11.67 28.60
C PRO A 263 16.89 11.29 27.54
N VAL A 264 16.39 10.92 26.36
CA VAL A 264 17.23 10.66 25.18
C VAL A 264 18.19 11.82 24.90
N SER A 265 19.43 11.48 24.53
CA SER A 265 20.48 12.47 24.29
C SER A 265 21.46 12.00 23.20
N GLY A 266 22.38 12.89 22.81
CA GLY A 266 23.35 12.65 21.74
C GLY A 266 22.85 13.04 20.35
N SER A 267 23.66 12.78 19.34
CA SER A 267 23.32 13.02 17.94
C SER A 267 22.35 11.96 17.41
N LEU A 268 21.51 12.34 16.45
CA LEU A 268 20.71 11.37 15.72
C LEU A 268 21.64 10.36 15.01
N PRO A 269 21.23 9.07 14.89
CA PRO A 269 21.97 8.11 14.09
C PRO A 269 22.05 8.62 12.64
N THR A 270 23.25 8.56 12.05
CA THR A 270 23.47 8.92 10.64
C THR A 270 22.80 7.88 9.74
N GLY A 271 22.03 8.36 8.76
CA GLY A 271 21.45 7.52 7.70
C GLY A 271 22.29 7.55 6.42
N PRO A 272 21.97 6.73 5.42
CA PRO A 272 22.54 6.87 4.08
C PRO A 272 22.15 8.24 3.48
N ASP A 273 22.87 8.67 2.44
CA ASP A 273 22.48 9.85 1.66
C ASP A 273 21.03 9.67 1.13
N PRO A 274 20.13 10.65 1.34
CA PRO A 274 18.75 10.56 0.85
C PRO A 274 18.66 10.35 -0.67
N TRP A 275 19.68 10.71 -1.45
CA TRP A 275 19.76 10.55 -2.91
C TRP A 275 20.56 9.33 -3.37
N ASP A 276 21.15 8.56 -2.44
CA ASP A 276 21.80 7.29 -2.79
C ASP A 276 20.72 6.25 -3.13
N ILE A 277 20.46 6.14 -4.43
CA ILE A 277 19.55 5.15 -5.03
C ILE A 277 20.19 3.77 -5.04
N ASP A 278 21.50 3.67 -5.26
CA ASP A 278 22.23 2.41 -5.30
C ASP A 278 22.13 1.68 -3.96
N PHE A 279 22.26 2.40 -2.84
CA PHE A 279 21.99 1.87 -1.51
C PHE A 279 20.60 1.24 -1.42
N SER A 280 19.58 1.97 -1.88
CA SER A 280 18.18 1.54 -1.79
C SER A 280 17.92 0.30 -2.66
N VAL A 281 18.40 0.30 -3.91
CA VAL A 281 18.29 -0.83 -4.85
C VAL A 281 19.02 -2.05 -4.29
N ASN A 282 20.24 -1.89 -3.77
CA ASN A 282 21.01 -3.00 -3.22
C ASN A 282 20.36 -3.55 -1.95
N GLN A 283 19.79 -2.70 -1.11
CA GLN A 283 19.02 -3.15 0.05
C GLN A 283 17.79 -3.95 -0.40
N ALA A 284 17.00 -3.45 -1.36
CA ALA A 284 15.84 -4.14 -1.90
C ALA A 284 16.21 -5.51 -2.50
N ARG A 285 17.32 -5.59 -3.23
CA ARG A 285 17.88 -6.85 -3.76
C ARG A 285 18.32 -7.80 -2.65
N SER A 286 18.82 -7.29 -1.51
CA SER A 286 19.28 -8.14 -0.40
C SER A 286 18.14 -8.83 0.35
N ILE A 287 16.92 -8.31 0.27
CA ILE A 287 15.74 -8.88 0.95
C ILE A 287 15.20 -10.04 0.12
N ARG A 288 15.53 -11.26 0.54
CA ARG A 288 15.17 -12.51 -0.13
C ARG A 288 14.14 -13.31 0.65
N TRP A 289 13.37 -14.15 -0.04
CA TRP A 289 12.34 -14.96 0.60
C TRP A 289 12.95 -16.12 1.38
N ASN A 290 12.48 -16.38 2.60
CA ASN A 290 12.84 -17.58 3.34
C ASN A 290 12.02 -18.77 2.85
N MET A 291 12.53 -19.42 1.81
CA MET A 291 11.90 -20.56 1.16
C MET A 291 11.65 -21.77 2.08
N THR A 292 12.28 -21.81 3.26
CA THR A 292 12.15 -22.93 4.22
C THR A 292 11.11 -22.69 5.31
N ALA A 293 10.66 -21.43 5.51
CA ALA A 293 9.71 -21.10 6.55
C ALA A 293 8.32 -21.69 6.24
N GLY A 294 7.69 -22.29 7.24
CA GLY A 294 6.24 -22.51 7.24
C GLY A 294 5.57 -21.18 7.56
N ALA A 295 4.75 -20.68 6.64
CA ALA A 295 4.00 -19.44 6.86
C ALA A 295 2.57 -19.75 7.32
N ALA A 296 1.56 -19.27 6.62
CA ALA A 296 0.16 -19.53 6.96
C ALA A 296 -0.25 -21.01 6.93
N ARG A 297 0.55 -21.88 6.30
CA ARG A 297 0.37 -23.32 6.20
C ARG A 297 1.63 -24.05 6.69
N PRO A 298 1.53 -25.33 7.11
CA PRO A 298 2.70 -26.16 7.40
C PRO A 298 3.64 -26.34 6.20
N ASN A 299 3.12 -26.17 4.98
CA ASN A 299 3.93 -26.21 3.76
C ASN A 299 4.93 -25.04 3.74
N ARG A 300 6.16 -25.34 3.32
CA ARG A 300 7.21 -24.34 3.18
C ARG A 300 6.84 -23.31 2.11
N GLN A 301 7.20 -22.04 2.34
CA GLN A 301 6.98 -20.96 1.38
C GLN A 301 7.57 -21.28 -0.01
N GLY A 302 8.72 -21.96 -0.06
CA GLY A 302 9.34 -22.36 -1.32
C GLY A 302 8.68 -23.50 -2.09
N SER A 303 7.50 -23.96 -1.67
CA SER A 303 6.70 -24.93 -2.45
C SER A 303 6.18 -24.33 -3.77
N PHE A 304 6.07 -23.00 -3.83
CA PHE A 304 5.82 -22.25 -5.05
C PHE A 304 7.12 -21.51 -5.41
N ASN A 305 7.69 -21.81 -6.57
CA ASN A 305 8.87 -21.12 -7.09
C ASN A 305 8.61 -20.58 -8.49
N VAL A 306 9.45 -19.65 -8.89
CA VAL A 306 9.34 -18.94 -10.17
C VAL A 306 10.48 -19.28 -11.14
N THR A 307 11.29 -20.30 -10.84
CA THR A 307 12.50 -20.60 -11.60
C THR A 307 12.20 -21.09 -13.01
N ASN A 308 11.16 -21.90 -13.18
CA ASN A 308 10.81 -22.55 -14.46
C ASN A 308 9.36 -22.26 -14.88
N VAL A 309 8.85 -21.06 -14.59
CA VAL A 309 7.49 -20.69 -14.95
C VAL A 309 7.40 -20.30 -16.43
N THR A 310 6.33 -20.72 -17.10
CA THR A 310 6.03 -20.27 -18.46
C THR A 310 5.16 -19.02 -18.38
N LEU A 311 5.71 -17.89 -18.80
CA LEU A 311 4.97 -16.62 -18.86
C LEU A 311 3.88 -16.72 -19.94
N SER A 312 2.65 -16.42 -19.56
CA SER A 312 1.50 -16.29 -20.45
C SER A 312 1.51 -14.95 -21.18
N GLU A 313 1.92 -13.88 -20.50
CA GLU A 313 2.01 -12.53 -21.06
C GLU A 313 3.04 -11.68 -20.30
N THR A 314 3.65 -10.74 -21.03
CA THR A 314 4.43 -9.63 -20.46
C THR A 314 3.67 -8.32 -20.69
N ILE A 315 3.42 -7.60 -19.60
CA ILE A 315 2.78 -6.28 -19.56
C ILE A 315 3.84 -5.26 -19.15
N ILE A 316 3.98 -4.17 -19.91
CA ILE A 316 4.93 -3.08 -19.65
C ILE A 316 4.12 -1.81 -19.38
N LEU A 317 4.33 -1.21 -18.21
CA LEU A 317 3.56 -0.08 -17.70
C LEU A 317 4.49 1.10 -17.43
N HIS A 318 4.43 2.11 -18.30
CA HIS A 318 5.14 3.38 -18.16
C HIS A 318 4.32 4.33 -17.31
N GLY A 319 4.78 4.58 -16.09
CA GLY A 319 4.25 5.61 -15.21
C GLY A 319 4.80 6.98 -15.59
N SER A 320 3.92 7.89 -16.01
CA SER A 320 4.31 9.24 -16.44
C SER A 320 3.24 10.28 -16.07
N HIS A 321 3.34 11.48 -16.63
CA HIS A 321 2.36 12.55 -16.50
C HIS A 321 2.14 13.25 -17.83
N ALA A 322 0.95 13.82 -18.00
CA ALA A 322 0.58 14.55 -19.20
C ALA A 322 -0.39 15.69 -18.88
N ASN A 323 -0.51 16.64 -19.79
CA ASN A 323 -1.56 17.64 -19.76
C ASN A 323 -2.68 17.21 -20.72
N ILE A 324 -3.82 16.79 -20.18
CA ILE A 324 -4.96 16.28 -20.96
C ILE A 324 -6.10 17.29 -20.84
N SER A 325 -6.47 17.88 -21.99
CA SER A 325 -7.51 18.93 -22.07
C SER A 325 -7.28 20.10 -21.10
N GLY A 326 -6.02 20.51 -20.91
CA GLY A 326 -5.64 21.63 -20.03
C GLY A 326 -5.55 21.28 -18.54
N SER A 327 -5.72 20.00 -18.17
CA SER A 327 -5.54 19.51 -16.79
C SER A 327 -4.32 18.60 -16.67
N PHE A 328 -3.47 18.86 -15.67
CA PHE A 328 -2.38 17.97 -15.31
C PHE A 328 -2.91 16.63 -14.77
N ARG A 329 -2.44 15.53 -15.34
CA ARG A 329 -2.80 14.15 -14.98
C ARG A 329 -1.58 13.25 -14.91
N TYR A 330 -1.68 12.19 -14.13
CA TYR A 330 -0.74 11.08 -14.21
C TYR A 330 -1.31 10.01 -15.13
N THR A 331 -0.42 9.30 -15.81
CA THR A 331 -0.78 8.35 -16.86
C THR A 331 -0.05 7.04 -16.66
N VAL A 332 -0.66 5.98 -17.21
CA VAL A 332 -0.02 4.69 -17.45
C VAL A 332 -0.08 4.44 -18.94
N ASN A 333 1.08 4.30 -19.60
CA ASN A 333 1.16 4.17 -21.06
C ASN A 333 0.39 5.26 -21.82
N ASN A 334 0.46 6.49 -21.32
CA ASN A 334 -0.29 7.66 -21.82
C ASN A 334 -1.82 7.56 -21.71
N VAL A 335 -2.36 6.68 -20.87
CA VAL A 335 -3.77 6.69 -20.47
C VAL A 335 -3.89 7.16 -19.03
N SER A 336 -4.62 8.26 -18.80
CA SER A 336 -5.04 8.66 -17.45
C SER A 336 -6.34 7.96 -17.11
N TYR A 337 -6.37 7.18 -16.03
CA TYR A 337 -7.60 6.48 -15.64
C TYR A 337 -8.75 7.45 -15.39
N PHE A 338 -9.88 7.17 -16.02
CA PHE A 338 -11.17 7.82 -15.79
C PHE A 338 -12.03 6.89 -14.94
N THR A 339 -12.46 7.35 -13.76
CA THR A 339 -13.35 6.58 -12.89
C THR A 339 -14.79 6.66 -13.40
N PRO A 340 -15.40 5.56 -13.88
CA PRO A 340 -16.78 5.57 -14.33
C PRO A 340 -17.75 5.64 -13.14
N ASP A 341 -18.97 6.15 -13.37
CA ASP A 341 -20.05 6.16 -12.36
C ASP A 341 -20.52 4.76 -11.95
N THR A 342 -20.31 3.77 -12.82
CA THR A 342 -20.60 2.35 -12.57
C THR A 342 -19.28 1.62 -12.30
N PRO A 343 -19.08 1.01 -11.13
CA PRO A 343 -17.88 0.24 -10.85
C PRO A 343 -17.69 -0.89 -11.88
N LEU A 344 -16.45 -1.06 -12.32
CA LEU A 344 -16.04 -2.06 -13.31
C LEU A 344 -16.47 -3.48 -12.92
N LYS A 345 -16.40 -3.84 -11.64
CA LYS A 345 -16.83 -5.17 -11.17
C LYS A 345 -18.34 -5.38 -11.30
N LEU A 346 -19.15 -4.35 -11.05
CA LEU A 346 -20.59 -4.41 -11.27
C LEU A 346 -20.90 -4.53 -12.77
N ALA A 347 -20.23 -3.73 -13.60
CA ALA A 347 -20.41 -3.76 -15.05
C ALA A 347 -19.98 -5.12 -15.64
N ASP A 348 -18.85 -5.67 -15.20
CA ASP A 348 -18.36 -6.99 -15.57
C ASP A 348 -19.39 -8.07 -15.25
N TYR A 349 -19.94 -8.07 -14.03
CA TYR A 349 -20.87 -9.10 -13.60
C TYR A 349 -22.24 -9.03 -14.30
N TYR A 350 -22.84 -7.84 -14.43
CA TYR A 350 -24.22 -7.71 -14.92
C TYR A 350 -24.34 -7.58 -16.43
N VAL A 351 -23.34 -6.97 -17.09
CA VAL A 351 -23.40 -6.64 -18.53
C VAL A 351 -22.10 -6.95 -19.27
N ASN A 352 -21.20 -7.75 -18.67
CA ASN A 352 -19.91 -8.11 -19.25
C ASN A 352 -19.09 -6.88 -19.71
N GLY A 353 -19.12 -5.82 -18.90
CA GLY A 353 -18.43 -4.54 -19.16
C GLY A 353 -19.12 -3.61 -20.16
N SER A 354 -20.17 -4.07 -20.85
CA SER A 354 -20.86 -3.31 -21.90
C SER A 354 -21.31 -1.92 -21.43
N GLY A 355 -20.92 -0.90 -22.17
CA GLY A 355 -21.25 0.50 -21.88
C GLY A 355 -20.41 1.17 -20.79
N VAL A 356 -19.42 0.47 -20.22
CA VAL A 356 -18.55 0.99 -19.15
C VAL A 356 -17.07 0.91 -19.51
N TYR A 357 -16.61 -0.25 -20.00
CA TYR A 357 -15.22 -0.44 -20.43
C TYR A 357 -15.13 -1.42 -21.60
N GLN A 358 -14.00 -1.41 -22.30
CA GLN A 358 -13.73 -2.34 -23.39
C GLN A 358 -12.39 -3.05 -23.14
N LEU A 359 -12.36 -4.36 -23.37
CA LEU A 359 -11.14 -5.15 -23.25
C LEU A 359 -10.27 -4.99 -24.51
N GLY A 360 -8.95 -4.96 -24.32
CA GLY A 360 -7.98 -4.86 -25.41
C GLY A 360 -7.70 -3.44 -25.93
N GLU A 361 -8.39 -2.42 -25.39
CA GLU A 361 -8.11 -1.01 -25.76
C GLU A 361 -6.89 -0.44 -25.02
N PHE A 362 -6.62 -0.89 -23.79
CA PHE A 362 -5.47 -0.42 -23.03
C PHE A 362 -4.17 -1.02 -23.61
N PRO A 363 -3.16 -0.21 -23.96
CA PRO A 363 -1.93 -0.73 -24.53
C PRO A 363 -1.05 -1.35 -23.44
N THR A 364 -0.79 -2.65 -23.52
CA THR A 364 0.03 -3.38 -22.53
C THR A 364 1.50 -3.55 -22.94
N GLN A 365 1.85 -3.25 -24.19
CA GLN A 365 3.21 -3.41 -24.73
C GLN A 365 3.71 -2.18 -25.50
N SER A 366 2.99 -1.07 -25.39
CA SER A 366 3.33 0.19 -26.03
C SER A 366 2.80 1.36 -25.22
N VAL A 367 3.32 2.56 -25.49
CA VAL A 367 2.80 3.82 -24.96
C VAL A 367 2.02 4.50 -26.08
N LYS A 368 0.82 5.04 -25.80
CA LYS A 368 0.08 5.83 -26.81
C LYS A 368 0.90 7.05 -27.22
N GLU A 369 0.82 7.44 -28.48
CA GLU A 369 1.47 8.67 -28.97
C GLU A 369 0.93 9.90 -28.23
N ASP A 370 -0.39 10.05 -28.22
CA ASP A 370 -1.09 11.12 -27.50
C ASP A 370 -1.70 10.61 -26.20
N ALA A 371 -1.54 11.41 -25.13
CA ALA A 371 -2.13 11.13 -23.84
C ALA A 371 -3.61 11.51 -23.79
N ASP A 372 -4.45 10.62 -23.26
CA ASP A 372 -5.89 10.83 -23.14
C ASP A 372 -6.48 10.14 -21.90
N TYR A 373 -7.71 10.51 -21.54
CA TYR A 373 -8.48 9.80 -20.54
C TYR A 373 -8.96 8.44 -21.08
N GLY A 374 -9.03 7.44 -20.20
CA GLY A 374 -9.56 6.14 -20.57
C GLY A 374 -9.93 5.28 -19.37
N VAL A 375 -10.81 4.31 -19.60
CA VAL A 375 -11.17 3.31 -18.59
C VAL A 375 -10.25 2.10 -18.78
N SER A 376 -9.10 2.15 -18.10
CA SER A 376 -8.01 1.19 -18.26
C SER A 376 -8.33 -0.17 -17.63
N VAL A 377 -8.77 -1.14 -18.45
CA VAL A 377 -8.96 -2.54 -18.04
C VAL A 377 -8.11 -3.46 -18.90
N VAL A 378 -7.26 -4.25 -18.25
CA VAL A 378 -6.42 -5.27 -18.87
C VAL A 378 -7.01 -6.64 -18.56
N SER A 379 -7.23 -7.45 -19.59
CA SER A 379 -7.64 -8.85 -19.41
C SER A 379 -6.43 -9.71 -19.09
N ALA A 380 -6.57 -10.64 -18.15
CA ALA A 380 -5.50 -11.57 -17.81
C ALA A 380 -6.01 -13.00 -17.66
N ILE A 381 -5.14 -13.96 -17.99
CA ILE A 381 -5.49 -15.38 -18.04
C ILE A 381 -5.52 -15.96 -16.61
N HIS A 382 -6.67 -16.51 -16.19
CA HIS A 382 -6.77 -17.20 -14.90
C HIS A 382 -5.81 -18.40 -14.84
N LYS A 383 -5.03 -18.47 -13.76
CA LYS A 383 -3.91 -19.41 -13.55
C LYS A 383 -2.79 -19.31 -14.59
N GLY A 384 -2.65 -18.14 -15.24
CA GLY A 384 -1.50 -17.78 -16.04
C GLY A 384 -0.44 -17.05 -15.21
N TRP A 385 0.84 -17.32 -15.49
CA TRP A 385 1.94 -16.52 -14.98
C TRP A 385 2.10 -15.28 -15.84
N HIS A 386 2.05 -14.09 -15.24
CA HIS A 386 2.25 -12.84 -15.96
C HIS A 386 3.49 -12.15 -15.44
N GLU A 387 4.24 -11.53 -16.34
CA GLU A 387 5.31 -10.61 -16.01
C GLU A 387 4.77 -9.18 -16.14
N ILE A 388 4.90 -8.39 -15.08
CA ILE A 388 4.55 -6.97 -15.11
C ILE A 388 5.84 -6.19 -14.91
N ILE A 389 6.14 -5.32 -15.86
CA ILE A 389 7.27 -4.39 -15.82
C ILE A 389 6.71 -3.02 -15.52
N PHE A 390 7.09 -2.46 -14.38
CA PHE A 390 6.82 -1.06 -14.06
C PHE A 390 8.03 -0.24 -14.50
N GLN A 391 7.82 0.64 -15.46
CA GLN A 391 8.80 1.62 -15.94
C GLN A 391 8.44 2.99 -15.35
N ASN A 392 9.41 3.67 -14.72
CA ASN A 392 9.19 5.00 -14.16
C ASN A 392 9.91 6.05 -14.99
N ASP A 393 9.15 6.76 -15.82
CA ASP A 393 9.69 7.77 -16.73
C ASP A 393 10.15 9.04 -15.97
N ALA A 394 9.76 9.20 -14.70
CA ALA A 394 10.13 10.35 -13.89
C ALA A 394 11.59 10.25 -13.41
N GLN A 395 12.40 11.23 -13.79
CA GLN A 395 13.85 11.24 -13.53
C GLN A 395 14.25 11.61 -12.09
N MET A 396 13.35 12.22 -11.32
CA MET A 396 13.66 12.76 -9.99
C MET A 396 12.75 12.25 -8.87
N SER A 397 11.79 11.38 -9.19
CA SER A 397 10.80 10.91 -8.23
C SER A 397 10.57 9.42 -8.37
N MET A 398 10.74 8.72 -7.27
CA MET A 398 10.38 7.32 -7.14
C MET A 398 8.86 7.16 -7.16
N ASP A 399 8.41 5.97 -7.55
CA ASP A 399 7.02 5.53 -7.42
C ASP A 399 6.94 4.26 -6.57
N SER A 400 5.72 3.84 -6.22
CA SER A 400 5.47 2.56 -5.57
C SER A 400 4.16 1.98 -6.09
N TRP A 401 4.20 0.79 -6.67
CA TRP A 401 3.06 0.13 -7.30
C TRP A 401 2.50 -0.97 -6.42
N HIS A 402 1.18 -1.07 -6.38
CA HIS A 402 0.44 -2.03 -5.58
C HIS A 402 -0.62 -2.74 -6.41
N LEU A 403 -0.71 -4.06 -6.24
CA LEU A 403 -1.73 -4.89 -6.87
C LEU A 403 -2.66 -5.46 -5.80
N ASP A 404 -3.92 -5.05 -5.83
CA ASP A 404 -4.95 -5.62 -4.97
C ASP A 404 -5.17 -7.11 -5.30
N GLY A 405 -5.58 -7.91 -4.32
CA GLY A 405 -5.94 -9.30 -4.53
C GLY A 405 -4.78 -10.29 -4.67
N PHE A 406 -3.53 -9.81 -4.80
CA PHE A 406 -2.37 -10.66 -5.10
C PHE A 406 -1.13 -10.29 -4.29
N GLY A 407 -0.28 -11.30 -4.07
CA GLY A 407 1.15 -11.10 -3.89
C GLY A 407 1.87 -11.46 -5.17
N PHE A 408 2.92 -10.72 -5.51
CA PHE A 408 3.77 -10.95 -6.68
C PHE A 408 5.23 -11.12 -6.25
N TYR A 409 5.99 -11.85 -7.05
CA TYR A 409 7.41 -12.12 -6.85
C TYR A 409 8.23 -11.00 -7.47
N VAL A 410 9.03 -10.29 -6.67
CA VAL A 410 9.88 -9.23 -7.19
C VAL A 410 11.16 -9.84 -7.76
N VAL A 411 11.22 -9.95 -9.10
CA VAL A 411 12.27 -10.70 -9.80
C VAL A 411 13.44 -9.84 -10.24
N GLY A 412 13.23 -8.53 -10.49
CA GLY A 412 14.31 -7.70 -11.01
C GLY A 412 14.10 -6.20 -10.79
N PHE A 413 15.23 -5.49 -10.76
CA PHE A 413 15.32 -4.03 -10.73
C PHE A 413 16.42 -3.62 -11.70
N GLY A 414 16.24 -2.52 -12.40
CA GLY A 414 17.30 -1.94 -13.22
C GLY A 414 17.10 -0.46 -13.51
N GLU A 415 18.12 0.11 -14.12
CA GLU A 415 18.16 1.50 -14.56
C GLU A 415 17.82 1.61 -16.04
N GLY A 416 17.39 2.79 -16.47
CA GLY A 416 17.02 3.07 -17.85
C GLY A 416 15.76 2.31 -18.27
N GLU A 417 15.67 2.04 -19.56
CA GLU A 417 14.55 1.31 -20.15
C GLU A 417 14.72 -0.21 -19.99
N TRP A 418 13.64 -0.88 -19.59
CA TRP A 418 13.63 -2.34 -19.58
C TRP A 418 13.75 -2.91 -21.01
N THR A 419 14.51 -4.00 -21.16
CA THR A 419 14.60 -4.75 -22.41
C THR A 419 14.42 -6.24 -22.14
N VAL A 420 14.17 -7.03 -23.20
CA VAL A 420 14.10 -8.49 -23.10
C VAL A 420 15.37 -9.09 -22.46
N GLY A 421 16.55 -8.52 -22.71
CA GLY A 421 17.83 -8.96 -22.12
C GLY A 421 17.95 -8.67 -20.63
N SER A 422 17.13 -7.78 -20.08
CA SER A 422 17.11 -7.50 -18.63
C SER A 422 16.75 -8.72 -17.79
N ARG A 423 16.07 -9.73 -18.37
CA ARG A 423 15.73 -10.99 -17.70
C ARG A 423 16.95 -11.78 -17.23
N ASP A 424 18.12 -11.57 -17.83
CA ASP A 424 19.37 -12.22 -17.43
C ASP A 424 19.84 -11.79 -16.02
N THR A 425 19.29 -10.68 -15.51
CA THR A 425 19.59 -10.15 -14.17
C THR A 425 18.59 -10.58 -13.11
N TYR A 426 17.56 -11.34 -13.48
CA TYR A 426 16.46 -11.67 -12.58
C TYR A 426 16.90 -12.65 -11.48
N ASN A 427 16.40 -12.42 -10.27
CA ASN A 427 16.39 -13.43 -9.24
C ASN A 427 15.13 -14.30 -9.39
N LEU A 428 15.31 -15.51 -9.88
CA LEU A 428 14.23 -16.51 -10.00
C LEU A 428 14.32 -17.64 -8.96
N TYR A 429 15.25 -17.55 -8.02
CA TYR A 429 15.50 -18.61 -7.03
C TYR A 429 14.75 -18.35 -5.72
N ASP A 430 14.92 -17.15 -5.14
CA ASP A 430 14.30 -16.73 -3.88
C ASP A 430 13.74 -15.29 -3.90
N PRO A 431 13.04 -14.85 -4.98
CA PRO A 431 12.44 -13.52 -5.01
C PRO A 431 11.37 -13.40 -3.94
N VAL A 432 11.43 -12.30 -3.19
CA VAL A 432 10.46 -12.01 -2.11
C VAL A 432 9.09 -11.72 -2.72
N VAL A 433 8.05 -12.32 -2.13
CA VAL A 433 6.66 -12.04 -2.48
C VAL A 433 6.20 -10.78 -1.76
N ARG A 434 5.60 -9.84 -2.48
CA ARG A 434 5.12 -8.55 -1.97
C ARG A 434 3.76 -8.20 -2.56
N SER A 435 3.05 -7.28 -1.93
CA SER A 435 1.89 -6.60 -2.54
C SER A 435 2.23 -5.22 -3.09
N THR A 436 3.33 -4.63 -2.64
CA THR A 436 3.77 -3.29 -3.05
C THR A 436 5.25 -3.28 -3.41
N VAL A 437 5.62 -2.66 -4.53
CA VAL A 437 7.01 -2.56 -4.97
C VAL A 437 7.35 -1.15 -5.42
N GLN A 438 8.51 -0.67 -5.03
CA GLN A 438 9.05 0.62 -5.47
C GLN A 438 9.60 0.54 -6.89
N VAL A 439 9.54 1.66 -7.60
CA VAL A 439 10.15 1.83 -8.92
C VAL A 439 10.98 3.10 -8.89
N TYR A 440 12.30 2.95 -8.97
CA TYR A 440 13.25 4.04 -8.80
C TYR A 440 13.19 5.07 -9.94
N PRO A 441 13.64 6.32 -9.72
CA PRO A 441 13.63 7.34 -10.76
C PRO A 441 14.38 6.89 -12.02
N GLY A 442 13.75 7.02 -13.19
CA GLY A 442 14.35 6.65 -14.48
C GLY A 442 14.70 5.16 -14.63
N GLY A 443 14.16 4.29 -13.78
CA GLY A 443 14.43 2.85 -13.78
C GLY A 443 13.16 2.01 -13.93
N TRP A 444 13.35 0.71 -13.79
CA TRP A 444 12.29 -0.28 -13.90
C TRP A 444 12.32 -1.30 -12.77
N THR A 445 11.16 -1.91 -12.53
CA THR A 445 11.02 -3.04 -11.63
C THR A 445 10.11 -4.09 -12.25
N ALA A 446 10.56 -5.34 -12.22
CA ALA A 446 9.89 -6.47 -12.81
C ALA A 446 9.34 -7.40 -11.74
N VAL A 447 8.09 -7.82 -11.91
CA VAL A 447 7.43 -8.76 -11.01
C VAL A 447 6.79 -9.90 -11.77
N TYR A 448 6.80 -11.11 -11.20
CA TYR A 448 6.00 -12.23 -11.68
C TYR A 448 4.79 -12.41 -10.78
N VAL A 449 3.61 -12.57 -11.37
CA VAL A 449 2.37 -12.78 -10.65
C VAL A 449 1.64 -13.99 -11.20
N PHE A 450 1.13 -14.83 -10.30
CA PHE A 450 0.26 -15.96 -10.66
C PHE A 450 -1.18 -15.55 -10.41
N LEU A 451 -1.95 -15.34 -11.47
CA LEU A 451 -3.29 -14.77 -11.38
C LEU A 451 -4.34 -15.86 -11.13
N ASP A 452 -4.36 -16.37 -9.90
CA ASP A 452 -5.23 -17.47 -9.43
C ASP A 452 -6.49 -17.01 -8.69
N ASN A 453 -6.78 -15.71 -8.72
CA ASN A 453 -7.92 -15.11 -8.04
C ASN A 453 -8.80 -14.37 -9.06
N PRO A 454 -9.79 -15.05 -9.67
CA PRO A 454 -10.73 -14.41 -10.59
C PRO A 454 -11.45 -13.22 -9.95
N GLY A 455 -11.64 -12.17 -10.74
CA GLY A 455 -12.25 -10.93 -10.29
C GLY A 455 -11.69 -9.70 -11.01
N MET A 456 -12.02 -8.54 -10.45
CA MET A 456 -11.55 -7.24 -10.93
C MET A 456 -10.64 -6.64 -9.86
N TRP A 457 -9.38 -6.38 -10.20
CA TRP A 457 -8.35 -6.02 -9.22
C TRP A 457 -7.64 -4.73 -9.62
N ASN A 458 -7.47 -3.80 -8.69
CA ASN A 458 -6.80 -2.54 -8.98
C ASN A 458 -5.27 -2.70 -8.93
N LEU A 459 -4.61 -2.14 -9.95
CA LEU A 459 -3.17 -1.99 -10.01
C LEU A 459 -2.86 -0.49 -10.08
N ARG A 460 -2.22 0.04 -9.04
CA ARG A 460 -2.10 1.49 -8.83
C ARG A 460 -0.76 1.92 -8.28
N SER A 461 -0.45 3.20 -8.45
CA SER A 461 0.52 3.88 -7.61
C SER A 461 -0.01 4.02 -6.16
N GLN A 462 0.88 3.90 -5.19
CA GLN A 462 0.64 4.19 -3.76
C GLN A 462 0.92 5.65 -3.41
N HIS A 463 1.58 6.41 -4.29
CA HIS A 463 1.59 7.87 -4.19
C HIS A 463 0.18 8.40 -4.44
N LEU A 464 -0.43 8.98 -3.40
CA LEU A 464 -1.84 9.30 -3.38
C LEU A 464 -2.22 10.33 -4.45
N LYS A 465 -1.36 11.34 -4.68
CA LYS A 465 -1.55 12.32 -5.75
C LYS A 465 -1.57 11.65 -7.13
N ARG A 466 -0.68 10.69 -7.38
CA ARG A 466 -0.60 10.04 -8.69
C ARG A 466 -1.81 9.15 -8.94
N TRP A 467 -2.20 8.34 -7.93
CA TRP A 467 -3.41 7.53 -7.98
C TRP A 467 -4.64 8.39 -8.24
N TYR A 468 -4.88 9.41 -7.41
CA TYR A 468 -6.06 10.27 -7.52
C TYR A 468 -6.15 10.99 -8.88
N LEU A 469 -5.01 11.26 -9.52
CA LEU A 469 -4.93 11.93 -10.81
C LEU A 469 -4.80 10.97 -12.00
N GLY A 470 -5.03 9.67 -11.81
CA GLY A 470 -5.25 8.71 -12.90
C GLY A 470 -4.19 7.63 -13.09
N GLN A 471 -3.18 7.53 -12.21
CA GLN A 471 -2.13 6.51 -12.32
C GLN A 471 -2.55 5.16 -11.73
N GLU A 472 -3.55 4.56 -12.36
CA GLU A 472 -4.06 3.24 -12.02
C GLU A 472 -4.63 2.54 -13.26
N LEU A 473 -4.84 1.24 -13.15
CA LEU A 473 -5.61 0.43 -14.08
C LEU A 473 -6.22 -0.74 -13.33
N TYR A 474 -7.09 -1.49 -13.99
CA TYR A 474 -7.69 -2.69 -13.41
C TYR A 474 -7.32 -3.93 -14.22
N VAL A 475 -6.98 -5.00 -13.51
CA VAL A 475 -6.72 -6.32 -14.06
C VAL A 475 -7.98 -7.15 -13.89
N ARG A 476 -8.61 -7.51 -15.00
CA ARG A 476 -9.73 -8.45 -15.07
C ARG A 476 -9.16 -9.86 -15.21
N VAL A 477 -9.18 -10.61 -14.12
CA VAL A 477 -8.83 -12.04 -14.14
C VAL A 477 -10.10 -12.83 -14.41
N HIS A 478 -10.22 -13.38 -15.61
CA HIS A 478 -11.44 -14.04 -16.06
C HIS A 478 -11.29 -15.55 -16.18
N ASP A 479 -12.36 -16.26 -15.82
CA ASP A 479 -12.55 -17.68 -16.09
C ASP A 479 -13.92 -17.84 -16.77
N ASP A 480 -13.93 -18.49 -17.94
CA ASP A 480 -15.14 -18.65 -18.76
C ASP A 480 -16.19 -19.57 -18.11
N ASP A 481 -15.83 -20.34 -17.08
CA ASP A 481 -16.70 -21.23 -16.32
C ASP A 481 -17.02 -20.61 -14.94
N PRO A 482 -18.14 -19.85 -14.84
CA PRO A 482 -18.52 -19.15 -13.61
C PRO A 482 -18.85 -20.16 -12.52
N ASN A 483 -17.94 -20.28 -11.56
CA ASN A 483 -18.02 -21.25 -10.48
C ASN A 483 -17.81 -20.53 -9.13
N PRO A 484 -18.75 -20.63 -8.18
CA PRO A 484 -18.60 -20.08 -6.83
C PRO A 484 -17.35 -20.56 -6.07
N ALA A 485 -16.77 -21.69 -6.46
CA ALA A 485 -15.51 -22.18 -5.92
C ALA A 485 -14.28 -21.39 -6.42
N LYS A 486 -14.43 -20.59 -7.48
CA LYS A 486 -13.39 -19.77 -8.12
C LYS A 486 -13.58 -18.27 -7.84
N GLU A 487 -14.82 -17.79 -7.79
CA GLU A 487 -15.16 -16.43 -7.36
C GLU A 487 -16.50 -16.45 -6.63
N ASN A 488 -16.58 -15.81 -5.46
CA ASN A 488 -17.81 -15.73 -4.69
C ASN A 488 -18.89 -14.94 -5.45
N PRO A 489 -20.17 -15.33 -5.31
CA PRO A 489 -21.26 -14.51 -5.81
C PRO A 489 -21.24 -13.13 -5.12
N PRO A 490 -21.86 -12.11 -5.74
CA PRO A 490 -22.00 -10.82 -5.10
C PRO A 490 -22.68 -10.96 -3.73
N PRO A 491 -22.24 -10.20 -2.70
CA PRO A 491 -22.80 -10.32 -1.35
C PRO A 491 -24.25 -9.83 -1.31
N GLU A 492 -25.04 -10.35 -0.36
CA GLU A 492 -26.45 -9.97 -0.20
C GLU A 492 -26.64 -8.47 0.07
N ASN A 493 -25.66 -7.83 0.73
CA ASN A 493 -25.65 -6.41 1.04
C ASN A 493 -24.94 -5.55 -0.03
N LEU A 494 -24.80 -6.05 -1.27
CA LEU A 494 -24.13 -5.33 -2.36
C LEU A 494 -24.79 -3.96 -2.62
N LEU A 495 -24.01 -2.89 -2.49
CA LEU A 495 -24.42 -1.55 -2.91
C LEU A 495 -24.42 -1.45 -4.44
N LYS A 496 -25.45 -0.83 -5.00
CA LYS A 496 -25.58 -0.56 -6.44
C LYS A 496 -25.59 0.95 -6.71
N CYS A 497 -25.02 1.34 -7.84
CA CYS A 497 -24.85 2.73 -8.27
C CYS A 497 -24.65 2.77 -9.79
N GLY A 498 -24.51 3.97 -10.37
CA GLY A 498 -24.40 4.15 -11.81
C GLY A 498 -25.63 3.59 -12.53
N MET A 499 -25.44 2.81 -13.59
CA MET A 499 -26.54 2.22 -14.36
C MET A 499 -27.37 1.16 -13.59
N PHE A 500 -26.90 0.71 -12.43
CA PHE A 500 -27.61 -0.25 -11.57
C PHE A 500 -28.20 0.38 -10.30
N GLY A 501 -28.00 1.69 -10.10
CA GLY A 501 -28.59 2.42 -8.98
C GLY A 501 -30.10 2.57 -9.13
N GLU A 502 -30.80 2.79 -8.02
CA GLU A 502 -32.20 3.19 -8.09
C GLU A 502 -32.34 4.55 -8.81
N PRO A 503 -33.40 4.77 -9.61
CA PRO A 503 -33.64 6.06 -10.22
C PRO A 503 -33.69 7.13 -9.14
N ILE A 504 -32.91 8.20 -9.29
CA ILE A 504 -33.04 9.37 -8.42
C ILE A 504 -34.48 9.87 -8.60
N ALA A 505 -35.32 9.71 -7.58
CA ALA A 505 -36.66 10.30 -7.58
C ALA A 505 -36.48 11.81 -7.86
N PRO A 506 -37.20 12.40 -8.83
CA PRO A 506 -37.06 13.82 -9.13
C PRO A 506 -37.26 14.59 -7.83
N GLY A 507 -36.20 15.31 -7.42
CA GLY A 507 -36.19 16.06 -6.17
C GLY A 507 -37.46 16.89 -6.08
N GLY A 508 -38.20 16.70 -4.98
CA GLY A 508 -39.40 17.47 -4.70
C GLY A 508 -39.12 18.95 -4.90
N ALA A 509 -40.00 19.63 -5.63
CA ALA A 509 -39.88 21.06 -5.88
C ALA A 509 -39.59 21.79 -4.54
N PRO A 510 -38.65 22.75 -4.52
CA PRO A 510 -38.36 23.48 -3.30
C PRO A 510 -39.65 24.06 -2.72
N GLU A 511 -39.87 23.84 -1.42
CA GLU A 511 -40.97 24.46 -0.70
C GLU A 511 -40.92 25.98 -0.93
N PRO A 512 -42.04 26.62 -1.30
CA PRO A 512 -42.08 28.06 -1.48
C PRO A 512 -41.70 28.73 -0.15
N GLN A 513 -40.66 29.57 -0.19
CA GLN A 513 -40.25 30.33 0.98
C GLN A 513 -41.40 31.26 1.42
N PRO A 514 -41.70 31.35 2.73
CA PRO A 514 -42.66 32.33 3.24
C PRO A 514 -42.16 33.74 2.92
N GLY A 515 -43.06 34.54 2.35
CA GLY A 515 -42.74 35.82 1.71
C GLY A 515 -42.18 36.91 2.61
N TRP A 516 -41.60 37.91 1.92
CA TRP A 516 -41.42 39.28 2.36
C TRP A 516 -42.52 40.15 1.75
#